data_AF-A0A2A7UH86-F1
#
_entry.id   AF-A0A2A7UH86-F1
#
_cell.length_a   1.000
_cell.length_b   1.000
_cell.length_c   1.000
_cell.angle_alpha   90.00
_cell.angle_beta   90.00
_cell.angle_gamma   90.00
#
_symmetry.space_group_name_H-M   'P 1'
#
loop_
_entity.id
_entity.type
_entity.pdbx_description
1 polymer ?
#
loop_
_entity_poly.entity_id
_entity_poly.type
_entity_poly.pdbx_seq_one_letter_code
_entity_poly.pdbx_strand_id
1 'polypeptide(L)'
;MRMILTAVGVSGVIALATGCSDIQSTPSTPTVSTIATPVPSMSQAQLCDTVADFFRYGLGAMDVRTTSSVRGPDADVSSGGVCTVLLGGEPAVWQSRRAPSEPDPTEGIEDYVGTTKFGHPVWMRLKPVSVTRFADFATRVGEWNGQIRVPQSGVRTVGGTLVLDDETVRKIVEFLVDLTQRMSLLPG
;
A
#
# COMPACT_ATOMS: atom_id res chain seq x y z
N MET A 1 -4.99 76.27 -13.28
CA MET A 1 -4.03 76.05 -12.17
C MET A 1 -4.81 76.24 -10.87
N ARG A 2 -5.19 75.14 -10.22
CA ARG A 2 -6.04 75.15 -9.01
C ARG A 2 -5.20 74.75 -7.81
N MET A 3 -5.03 75.71 -6.92
CA MET A 3 -4.52 75.59 -5.55
C MET A 3 -5.43 74.62 -4.76
N ILE A 4 -4.82 73.69 -4.03
CA ILE A 4 -5.53 72.79 -3.11
C ILE A 4 -5.61 73.49 -1.75
N LEU A 5 -6.85 73.63 -1.26
CA LEU A 5 -7.20 74.21 0.03
C LEU A 5 -6.82 73.30 1.21
N THR A 6 -6.48 73.99 2.30
CA THR A 6 -6.29 73.59 3.70
C THR A 6 -7.54 73.06 4.39
N ALA A 7 -7.37 72.27 5.45
CA ALA A 7 -8.22 72.34 6.64
C ALA A 7 -7.51 71.81 7.90
N VAL A 8 -7.47 72.67 8.92
CA VAL A 8 -7.04 72.48 10.31
C VAL A 8 -8.30 72.41 11.18
N GLY A 9 -8.28 71.67 12.30
CA GLY A 9 -9.28 71.76 13.37
C GLY A 9 -9.33 70.51 14.25
N VAL A 10 -8.53 70.40 15.32
CA VAL A 10 -8.81 70.82 16.72
C VAL A 10 -9.99 70.08 17.36
N SER A 11 -9.72 69.27 18.39
CA SER A 11 -10.29 69.43 19.75
C SER A 11 -9.82 68.29 20.65
N GLY A 12 -9.23 68.65 21.79
CA GLY A 12 -8.86 67.72 22.84
C GLY A 12 -10.06 67.36 23.73
N VAL A 13 -9.98 66.18 24.34
CA VAL A 13 -10.68 65.85 25.58
C VAL A 13 -9.68 65.07 26.44
N ILE A 14 -9.26 65.67 27.55
CA ILE A 14 -8.58 64.96 28.63
C ILE A 14 -9.69 64.50 29.59
N ALA A 15 -9.82 63.18 29.76
CA ALA A 15 -10.57 62.58 30.84
C ALA A 15 -9.64 61.65 31.62
N LEU A 16 -9.34 62.03 32.86
CA LEU A 16 -8.75 61.16 33.88
C LEU A 16 -9.88 60.74 34.82
N ALA A 17 -10.17 59.45 34.90
CA ALA A 17 -10.76 58.82 36.09
C ALA A 17 -10.64 57.28 36.00
N THR A 18 -9.74 56.75 36.81
CA THR A 18 -9.89 55.58 37.70
C THR A 18 -10.65 54.33 37.21
N GLY A 19 -9.91 53.22 37.13
CA GLY A 19 -10.28 51.95 37.76
C GLY A 19 -11.05 50.96 36.90
N CYS A 20 -10.37 49.89 36.47
CA CYS A 20 -10.74 48.48 36.65
C CYS A 20 -9.70 47.61 35.93
N SER A 21 -9.28 46.52 36.56
CA SER A 21 -8.32 45.57 36.01
C SER A 21 -8.91 44.85 34.80
N ASP A 22 -8.51 45.25 33.59
CA ASP A 22 -8.78 44.47 32.38
C ASP A 22 -7.62 43.52 32.11
N ILE A 23 -7.97 42.25 32.16
CA ILE A 23 -7.16 41.10 31.75
C ILE A 23 -6.65 41.39 30.34
N GLN A 24 -5.32 41.46 30.19
CA GLN A 24 -4.67 41.59 28.90
C GLN A 24 -5.00 40.34 28.06
N SER A 25 -6.05 40.45 27.25
CA SER A 25 -6.36 39.50 26.20
C SER A 25 -5.28 39.64 25.13
N THR A 26 -4.23 38.84 25.26
CA THR A 26 -3.32 38.57 24.14
C THR A 26 -4.17 38.11 22.96
N PRO A 27 -3.98 38.65 21.74
CA PRO A 27 -4.60 38.09 20.57
C PRO A 27 -4.04 36.68 20.39
N SER A 28 -4.86 35.67 20.64
CA SER A 28 -4.53 34.29 20.29
C SER A 28 -4.34 34.24 18.78
N THR A 29 -3.08 34.19 18.35
CA THR A 29 -2.73 33.86 16.98
C THR A 29 -3.35 32.49 16.70
N PRO A 30 -4.12 32.31 15.61
CA PRO A 30 -4.62 30.97 15.28
C PRO A 30 -3.39 30.08 15.10
N THR A 31 -3.19 29.15 16.02
CA THR A 31 -2.20 28.10 15.87
C THR A 31 -2.75 27.22 14.75
N VAL A 32 -2.22 27.40 13.54
CA VAL A 32 -2.43 26.47 12.44
C VAL A 32 -1.84 25.15 12.93
N SER A 33 -2.71 24.29 13.47
CA SER A 33 -2.35 22.90 13.73
C SER A 33 -2.13 22.28 12.36
N THR A 34 -0.87 22.23 11.93
CA THR A 34 -0.48 21.41 10.79
C THR A 34 -0.81 19.98 11.19
N ILE A 35 -1.94 19.46 10.71
CA ILE A 35 -2.25 18.04 10.79
C ILE A 35 -1.15 17.36 9.98
N ALA A 36 -0.14 16.82 10.66
CA ALA A 36 0.88 16.02 10.02
C ALA A 36 0.17 14.81 9.41
N THR A 37 0.18 14.70 8.09
CA THR A 37 -0.30 13.49 7.43
C THR A 37 0.54 12.33 7.95
N PRO A 38 -0.06 11.28 8.53
CA PRO A 38 0.70 10.14 9.00
C PRO A 38 1.46 9.54 7.82
N VAL A 39 2.76 9.30 8.03
CA VAL A 39 3.58 8.63 7.02
C VAL A 39 3.01 7.22 6.82
N PRO A 40 2.79 6.76 5.57
CA PRO A 40 2.33 5.40 5.30
C PRO A 40 3.23 4.40 6.00
N SER A 41 2.66 3.39 6.64
CA SER A 41 3.40 2.29 7.26
C SER A 41 2.60 1.01 7.09
N MET A 42 3.30 -0.12 7.12
CA MET A 42 2.69 -1.44 7.07
C MET A 42 3.51 -2.38 7.95
N SER A 43 2.83 -3.10 8.83
CA SER A 43 3.44 -4.19 9.59
C SER A 43 3.33 -5.51 8.83
N GLN A 44 4.15 -6.48 9.24
CA GLN A 44 4.13 -7.84 8.74
C GLN A 44 2.77 -8.53 8.95
N ALA A 45 2.07 -8.23 10.06
CA ALA A 45 0.72 -8.71 10.31
C ALA A 45 -0.26 -8.12 9.30
N GLN A 46 -0.25 -6.81 9.08
CA GLN A 46 -1.12 -6.15 8.10
C GLN A 46 -0.89 -6.66 6.67
N LEU A 47 0.37 -6.89 6.30
CA LEU A 47 0.71 -7.52 5.03
C LEU A 47 0.09 -8.90 4.91
N CYS A 48 0.26 -9.74 5.94
CA CYS A 48 -0.24 -11.11 5.90
C CYS A 48 -1.76 -11.21 5.95
N ASP A 49 -2.42 -10.32 6.70
CA ASP A 49 -3.88 -10.23 6.72
C ASP A 49 -4.40 -9.82 5.33
N THR A 50 -3.75 -8.85 4.69
CA THR A 50 -4.09 -8.42 3.31
C THR A 50 -3.99 -9.58 2.31
N VAL A 51 -2.91 -10.38 2.40
CA VAL A 51 -2.73 -11.56 1.53
C VAL A 51 -3.76 -12.64 1.84
N ALA A 52 -4.01 -12.94 3.12
CA ALA A 52 -5.00 -13.94 3.53
C ALA A 52 -6.42 -13.55 3.11
N ASP A 53 -6.78 -12.28 3.24
CA ASP A 53 -8.09 -11.77 2.83
C ASP A 53 -8.29 -11.79 1.33
N PHE A 54 -7.24 -11.56 0.53
CA PHE A 54 -7.32 -11.77 -0.91
C PHE A 54 -7.67 -13.23 -1.25
N PHE A 55 -7.00 -14.21 -0.66
CA PHE A 55 -7.33 -15.61 -0.91
C PHE A 55 -8.72 -15.98 -0.39
N ARG A 56 -9.08 -15.53 0.81
CA ARG A 56 -10.35 -15.87 1.47
C ARG A 56 -11.55 -15.23 0.77
N TYR A 57 -11.49 -13.93 0.49
CA TYR A 57 -12.62 -13.16 0.00
C TYR A 57 -12.53 -12.85 -1.50
N GLY A 58 -11.33 -12.62 -2.03
CA GLY A 58 -11.10 -12.34 -3.45
C GLY A 58 -11.21 -13.60 -4.32
N LEU A 59 -10.59 -14.70 -3.87
CA LEU A 59 -10.63 -16.00 -4.57
C LEU A 59 -11.61 -17.02 -3.96
N GLY A 60 -12.22 -16.68 -2.82
CA GLY A 60 -13.18 -17.57 -2.16
C GLY A 60 -12.55 -18.84 -1.60
N ALA A 61 -11.24 -18.87 -1.35
CA ALA A 61 -10.54 -20.04 -0.82
C ALA A 61 -11.03 -20.38 0.59
N MET A 62 -11.24 -21.67 0.82
CA MET A 62 -11.59 -22.22 2.13
C MET A 62 -10.32 -22.54 2.92
N ASP A 63 -10.44 -22.59 4.25
CA ASP A 63 -9.35 -22.99 5.16
C ASP A 63 -8.06 -22.18 5.02
N VAL A 64 -8.19 -20.86 4.84
CA VAL A 64 -7.05 -19.92 4.73
C VAL A 64 -6.46 -19.63 6.11
N ARG A 65 -5.17 -19.95 6.27
CA ARG A 65 -4.40 -19.67 7.51
C ARG A 65 -3.09 -18.97 7.18
N THR A 66 -2.73 -17.94 7.93
CA THR A 66 -1.40 -17.32 7.84
C THR A 66 -0.38 -18.16 8.60
N THR A 67 0.86 -18.21 8.10
CA THR A 67 1.98 -18.76 8.87
C THR A 67 2.65 -17.65 9.67
N SER A 68 3.17 -17.96 10.86
CA SER A 68 3.93 -17.01 11.65
C SER A 68 5.17 -16.50 10.90
N SER A 69 5.40 -15.19 10.91
CA SER A 69 6.64 -14.59 10.40
C SER A 69 7.76 -14.74 11.41
N VAL A 70 8.98 -15.02 10.93
CA VAL A 70 10.20 -15.05 11.75
C VAL A 70 10.53 -13.68 12.35
N ARG A 71 10.17 -12.59 11.65
CA ARG A 71 10.45 -11.21 12.12
C ARG A 71 9.46 -10.75 13.21
N GLY A 72 8.39 -11.49 13.44
CA GLY A 72 7.28 -11.09 14.31
C GLY A 72 6.19 -10.29 13.59
N PRO A 73 5.01 -10.15 14.21
CA PRO A 73 3.83 -9.52 13.60
C PRO A 73 3.96 -7.99 13.41
N ASP A 74 4.68 -7.32 14.31
CA ASP A 74 4.83 -5.85 14.29
C ASP A 74 6.03 -5.38 13.44
N ALA A 75 6.75 -6.31 12.81
CA ALA A 75 7.90 -5.97 11.99
C ALA A 75 7.51 -5.07 10.82
N ASP A 76 8.25 -3.99 10.63
CA ASP A 76 8.07 -3.09 9.50
C ASP A 76 8.49 -3.76 8.18
N VAL A 77 7.72 -3.53 7.12
CA VAL A 77 7.95 -4.11 5.78
C VAL A 77 8.32 -3.07 4.72
N SER A 78 8.76 -1.87 5.12
CA SER A 78 9.14 -0.78 4.20
C SER A 78 10.27 -1.10 3.22
N SER A 79 11.10 -2.10 3.52
CA SER A 79 12.19 -2.58 2.65
C SER A 79 11.81 -3.82 1.83
N GLY A 80 10.63 -4.40 2.09
CA GLY A 80 10.19 -5.68 1.54
C GLY A 80 9.50 -6.53 2.58
N GLY A 81 8.67 -7.45 2.09
CA GLY A 81 7.89 -8.34 2.94
C GLY A 81 7.63 -9.66 2.25
N VAL A 82 7.43 -10.70 3.06
CA VAL A 82 7.01 -12.02 2.59
C VAL A 82 5.83 -12.44 3.45
N CYS A 83 4.79 -12.96 2.83
CA CYS A 83 3.74 -13.67 3.53
C CYS A 83 3.49 -15.03 2.90
N THR A 84 3.40 -16.06 3.73
CA THR A 84 2.92 -17.38 3.32
C THR A 84 1.57 -17.63 3.96
N VAL A 85 0.62 -18.09 3.14
CA VAL A 85 -0.69 -18.57 3.59
C VAL A 85 -0.86 -20.02 3.19
N LEU A 86 -1.51 -20.80 4.04
CA LEU A 86 -1.90 -22.18 3.76
C LEU A 86 -3.35 -22.18 3.26
N LEU A 87 -3.58 -22.84 2.12
CA LEU A 87 -4.87 -23.01 1.46
C LEU A 87 -5.22 -24.49 1.47
N GLY A 88 -5.93 -24.95 2.50
CA GLY A 88 -6.22 -26.39 2.66
C GLY A 88 -4.97 -27.26 2.80
N GLY A 89 -3.84 -26.68 3.24
CA GLY A 89 -2.54 -27.36 3.37
C GLY A 89 -1.53 -27.01 2.29
N GLU A 90 -1.96 -26.44 1.16
CA GLU A 90 -1.08 -26.01 0.07
C GLU A 90 -0.57 -24.57 0.31
N PRO A 91 0.75 -24.30 0.22
CA PRO A 91 1.28 -22.97 0.49
C PRO A 91 1.11 -22.04 -0.72
N ALA A 92 0.49 -20.88 -0.51
CA ALA A 92 0.61 -19.73 -1.41
C ALA A 92 1.53 -18.69 -0.79
N VAL A 93 2.38 -18.08 -1.62
CA VAL A 93 3.43 -17.15 -1.14
C VAL A 93 3.30 -15.85 -1.89
N TRP A 94 3.20 -14.74 -1.16
CA TRP A 94 3.37 -13.40 -1.71
C TRP A 94 4.68 -12.81 -1.17
N GLN A 95 5.44 -12.12 -2.02
CA GLN A 95 6.65 -11.44 -1.62
C GLN A 95 6.90 -10.16 -2.42
N SER A 96 7.54 -9.18 -1.81
CA SER A 96 8.10 -8.04 -2.52
C SER A 96 9.42 -7.58 -1.91
N ARG A 97 10.21 -6.88 -2.74
CA ARG A 97 11.42 -6.18 -2.31
C ARG A 97 11.66 -4.94 -3.15
N ARG A 98 12.33 -3.95 -2.56
CA ARG A 98 12.92 -2.85 -3.32
C ARG A 98 14.19 -3.34 -4.04
N ALA A 99 14.23 -3.18 -5.35
CA ALA A 99 15.29 -3.68 -6.24
C ALA A 99 15.55 -2.68 -7.39
N PRO A 100 16.26 -1.57 -7.13
CA PRO A 100 16.55 -0.56 -8.15
C PRO A 100 17.48 -1.09 -9.26
N SER A 101 18.40 -2.00 -8.91
CA SER A 101 19.37 -2.60 -9.83
C SER A 101 18.89 -3.85 -10.57
N GLU A 102 17.70 -4.36 -10.25
CA GLU A 102 17.15 -5.59 -10.85
C GLU A 102 15.78 -5.26 -11.51
N PRO A 103 15.78 -4.72 -12.73
CA PRO A 103 14.57 -4.24 -13.38
C PRO A 103 13.65 -5.34 -13.90
N ASP A 104 14.14 -6.56 -14.05
CA ASP A 104 13.33 -7.72 -14.43
C ASP A 104 13.16 -8.64 -13.21
N PRO A 105 11.94 -8.75 -12.63
CA PRO A 105 11.69 -9.62 -11.48
C PRO A 105 11.79 -11.13 -11.80
N THR A 106 11.99 -11.48 -13.06
CA THR A 106 12.06 -12.85 -13.58
C THR A 106 13.39 -13.18 -14.27
N GLU A 107 14.37 -12.28 -14.18
CA GLU A 107 15.66 -12.45 -14.84
C GLU A 107 16.31 -13.80 -14.51
N GLY A 108 16.75 -14.52 -15.54
CA GLY A 108 17.39 -15.83 -15.41
C GLY A 108 16.43 -16.99 -15.09
N ILE A 109 15.11 -16.77 -15.12
CA ILE A 109 14.10 -17.81 -14.93
C ILE A 109 13.33 -18.07 -16.22
N GLU A 110 13.38 -19.31 -16.70
CA GLU A 110 12.68 -19.75 -17.91
C GLU A 110 11.15 -19.81 -17.71
N ASP A 111 10.44 -19.85 -18.84
CA ASP A 111 8.98 -20.07 -18.96
C ASP A 111 8.05 -18.95 -18.46
N TYR A 112 8.58 -17.79 -18.09
CA TYR A 112 7.77 -16.60 -17.87
C TYR A 112 7.33 -15.97 -19.19
N VAL A 113 6.04 -15.68 -19.31
CA VAL A 113 5.46 -14.93 -20.43
C VAL A 113 5.06 -13.53 -19.95
N GLY A 114 5.72 -12.52 -20.49
CA GLY A 114 5.43 -11.11 -20.21
C GLY A 114 4.17 -10.60 -20.92
N THR A 115 3.39 -9.75 -20.26
CA THR A 115 2.23 -9.07 -20.82
C THR A 115 1.99 -7.71 -20.16
N THR A 116 1.31 -6.82 -20.87
CA THR A 116 0.82 -5.53 -20.37
C THR A 116 -0.71 -5.42 -20.43
N LYS A 117 -1.42 -6.53 -20.71
CA LYS A 117 -2.89 -6.58 -20.86
C LYS A 117 -3.65 -6.00 -19.65
N PHE A 118 -3.05 -6.01 -18.48
CA PHE A 118 -3.63 -5.56 -17.21
C PHE A 118 -3.29 -4.10 -16.86
N GLY A 119 -2.77 -3.31 -17.81
CA GLY A 119 -2.35 -1.92 -17.59
C GLY A 119 -0.98 -1.76 -16.93
N HIS A 120 -0.35 -2.86 -16.53
CA HIS A 120 0.96 -2.91 -15.86
C HIS A 120 1.80 -4.07 -16.42
N PRO A 121 3.15 -3.98 -16.37
CA PRO A 121 4.02 -5.08 -16.77
C PRO A 121 3.91 -6.23 -15.78
N VAL A 122 3.53 -7.40 -16.32
CA VAL A 122 3.33 -8.62 -15.54
C VAL A 122 3.93 -9.79 -16.30
N TRP A 123 4.61 -10.67 -15.58
CA TRP A 123 5.16 -11.91 -16.11
C TRP A 123 4.47 -13.09 -15.44
N MET A 124 4.03 -14.06 -16.23
CA MET A 124 3.28 -15.20 -15.71
C MET A 124 3.91 -16.50 -16.17
N ARG A 125 4.01 -17.45 -15.25
CA ARG A 125 4.33 -18.85 -15.52
C ARG A 125 3.18 -19.71 -15.03
N LEU A 126 2.29 -20.07 -15.96
CA LEU A 126 1.05 -20.80 -15.67
C LEU A 126 1.14 -22.30 -15.94
N LYS A 127 2.23 -22.78 -16.54
CA LYS A 127 2.41 -24.21 -16.79
C LYS A 127 3.29 -24.80 -15.69
N PRO A 128 2.89 -25.93 -15.09
CA PRO A 128 3.74 -26.61 -14.12
C PRO A 128 5.00 -27.13 -14.84
N VAL A 129 6.17 -26.82 -14.29
CA VAL A 129 7.45 -27.36 -14.77
C VAL A 129 7.70 -28.63 -13.97
N SER A 130 7.26 -29.81 -14.48
CA SER A 130 7.32 -31.22 -13.99
C SER A 130 7.30 -31.55 -12.47
N VAL A 131 7.87 -30.72 -11.61
CA VAL A 131 7.93 -30.75 -10.15
C VAL A 131 7.19 -29.57 -9.47
N THR A 132 6.92 -28.46 -10.15
CA THR A 132 6.24 -27.28 -9.58
C THR A 132 4.73 -27.30 -9.86
N ARG A 133 3.90 -27.48 -8.83
CA ARG A 133 2.42 -27.43 -8.92
C ARG A 133 1.87 -26.01 -8.74
N PHE A 134 2.65 -24.99 -9.11
CA PHE A 134 2.34 -23.60 -8.82
C PHE A 134 2.31 -22.76 -10.08
N ALA A 135 1.38 -21.82 -10.12
CA ALA A 135 1.44 -20.69 -11.02
C ALA A 135 2.21 -19.57 -10.33
N ASP A 136 3.19 -19.00 -11.03
CA ASP A 136 3.95 -17.86 -10.55
C ASP A 136 3.58 -16.61 -11.34
N PHE A 137 3.42 -15.49 -10.64
CA PHE A 137 3.14 -14.18 -11.19
C PHE A 137 4.17 -13.20 -10.63
N ALA A 138 4.69 -12.34 -11.49
CA ALA A 138 5.65 -11.31 -11.11
C ALA A 138 5.26 -9.98 -11.72
N THR A 139 5.57 -8.88 -11.04
CA THR A 139 5.37 -7.52 -11.54
C THR A 139 6.49 -6.61 -11.06
N ARG A 140 6.63 -5.47 -11.74
CA ARG A 140 7.48 -4.37 -11.32
C ARG A 140 6.67 -3.08 -11.24
N VAL A 141 6.78 -2.37 -10.12
CA VAL A 141 6.20 -1.05 -9.90
C VAL A 141 7.29 -0.11 -9.39
N GLY A 142 7.73 0.84 -10.24
CA GLY A 142 8.86 1.71 -9.91
C GLY A 142 10.15 0.91 -9.66
N GLU A 143 10.73 1.06 -8.47
CA GLU A 143 11.90 0.29 -8.02
C GLU A 143 11.53 -1.01 -7.29
N TRP A 144 10.26 -1.40 -7.27
CA TRP A 144 9.78 -2.55 -6.49
C TRP A 144 9.44 -3.74 -7.36
N ASN A 145 9.92 -4.90 -6.96
CA ASN A 145 9.57 -6.19 -7.57
C ASN A 145 8.63 -6.93 -6.63
N GLY A 146 7.48 -7.36 -7.16
CA GLY A 146 6.50 -8.16 -6.44
C GLY A 146 6.30 -9.51 -7.12
N GLN A 147 6.06 -10.55 -6.33
CA GLN A 147 5.75 -11.89 -6.82
C GLN A 147 4.65 -12.53 -5.98
N ILE A 148 3.79 -13.32 -6.63
CA ILE A 148 2.85 -14.20 -5.95
C ILE A 148 2.89 -15.59 -6.60
N ARG A 149 2.94 -16.61 -5.76
CA ARG A 149 2.91 -18.03 -6.11
C ARG A 149 1.60 -18.63 -5.61
N VAL A 150 0.85 -19.25 -6.50
CA VAL A 150 -0.47 -19.81 -6.21
C VAL A 150 -0.50 -21.30 -6.58
N PRO A 151 -0.95 -22.20 -5.68
CA PRO A 151 -1.13 -23.60 -6.00
C PRO A 151 -2.14 -23.80 -7.13
N GLN A 152 -1.84 -24.66 -8.11
CA GLN A 152 -2.71 -24.95 -9.25
C GLN A 152 -3.69 -26.12 -9.00
N SER A 153 -3.56 -26.78 -7.85
CA SER A 153 -4.38 -27.94 -7.49
C SER A 153 -4.54 -28.02 -5.97
N GLY A 154 -5.52 -28.79 -5.49
CA GLY A 154 -5.70 -29.06 -4.06
C GLY A 154 -6.41 -27.97 -3.26
N VAL A 155 -6.58 -26.77 -3.82
CA VAL A 155 -7.25 -25.66 -3.15
C VAL A 155 -8.77 -25.73 -3.36
N ARG A 156 -9.52 -25.81 -2.26
CA ARG A 156 -10.99 -25.71 -2.26
C ARG A 156 -11.42 -24.26 -2.12
N THR A 157 -12.45 -23.88 -2.87
CA THR A 157 -13.12 -22.59 -2.82
C THR A 157 -14.62 -22.78 -2.60
N VAL A 158 -15.33 -21.71 -2.26
CA VAL A 158 -16.80 -21.72 -2.14
C VAL A 158 -17.52 -22.16 -3.43
N GLY A 159 -16.87 -22.01 -4.59
CA GLY A 159 -17.40 -22.40 -5.90
C GLY A 159 -16.92 -23.75 -6.42
N GLY A 160 -16.10 -24.50 -5.66
CA GLY A 160 -15.53 -25.78 -6.09
C GLY A 160 -14.02 -25.84 -5.90
N THR A 161 -13.30 -26.41 -6.85
CA THR A 161 -11.82 -26.38 -6.82
C THR A 161 -11.35 -25.06 -7.44
N LEU A 162 -10.27 -24.48 -6.91
CA LEU A 162 -9.65 -23.30 -7.53
C LEU A 162 -9.21 -23.64 -8.96
N VAL A 163 -9.70 -22.87 -9.93
CA VAL A 163 -9.30 -22.96 -11.34
C VAL A 163 -8.68 -21.63 -11.73
N LEU A 164 -7.50 -21.67 -12.36
CA LEU A 164 -6.82 -20.47 -12.86
C LEU A 164 -7.36 -20.10 -14.26
N ASP A 165 -8.63 -19.74 -14.31
CA ASP A 165 -9.26 -19.16 -15.49
C ASP A 165 -8.89 -17.67 -15.66
N ASP A 166 -9.35 -17.06 -16.76
CA ASP A 166 -9.06 -15.66 -17.08
C ASP A 166 -9.51 -14.69 -15.98
N GLU A 167 -10.63 -14.97 -15.30
CA GLU A 167 -11.14 -14.12 -14.22
C GLU A 167 -10.24 -14.22 -12.98
N THR A 168 -9.86 -15.43 -12.60
CA THR A 168 -9.01 -15.70 -11.44
C THR A 168 -7.60 -15.17 -11.67
N VAL A 169 -7.04 -15.39 -12.86
CA VAL A 169 -5.75 -14.81 -13.27
C VAL A 169 -5.79 -13.30 -13.16
N ARG A 170 -6.84 -12.65 -13.68
CA ARG A 170 -6.99 -11.21 -13.58
C ARG A 170 -7.04 -10.73 -12.12
N LYS A 171 -7.81 -11.38 -11.24
CA LYS A 171 -7.86 -11.04 -9.80
C LYS A 171 -6.48 -11.16 -9.13
N ILE A 172 -5.74 -12.23 -9.43
CA ILE A 172 -4.38 -12.44 -8.89
C ILE A 172 -3.43 -11.33 -9.36
N VAL A 173 -3.49 -10.98 -10.64
CA VAL A 173 -2.64 -9.93 -11.21
C VAL A 173 -2.98 -8.56 -10.64
N GLU A 174 -4.27 -8.21 -10.58
CA GLU A 174 -4.74 -6.95 -9.99
C GLU A 174 -4.27 -6.84 -8.53
N PHE A 175 -4.45 -7.90 -7.73
CA PHE A 175 -3.96 -7.95 -6.35
C PHE A 175 -2.45 -7.81 -6.24
N LEU A 176 -1.69 -8.55 -7.07
CA LEU A 176 -0.23 -8.49 -7.09
C LEU A 176 0.26 -7.06 -7.35
N VAL A 177 -0.27 -6.42 -8.39
CA VAL A 177 0.13 -5.07 -8.80
C VAL A 177 -0.26 -4.05 -7.72
N ASP A 178 -1.49 -4.08 -7.25
CA ASP A 178 -1.99 -3.15 -6.24
C ASP A 178 -1.19 -3.25 -4.93
N LEU A 179 -0.96 -4.45 -4.39
CA LEU A 179 -0.18 -4.59 -3.17
C LEU A 179 1.28 -4.18 -3.39
N THR A 180 1.89 -4.50 -4.54
CA THR A 180 3.24 -4.03 -4.86
C THR A 180 3.31 -2.50 -4.96
N GLN A 181 2.27 -1.86 -5.51
CA GLN A 181 2.17 -0.41 -5.56
C GLN A 181 2.04 0.21 -4.18
N ARG A 182 1.20 -0.34 -3.29
CA ARG A 182 1.11 0.13 -1.89
C ARG A 182 2.45 0.05 -1.17
N MET A 183 3.19 -1.04 -1.38
CA MET A 183 4.54 -1.22 -0.83
C MET A 183 5.51 -0.17 -1.37
N SER A 184 5.41 0.18 -2.65
CA SER A 184 6.27 1.20 -3.28
C SER A 184 6.08 2.62 -2.72
N LEU A 185 5.00 2.86 -1.98
CA LEU A 185 4.68 4.14 -1.34
C LEU A 185 5.11 4.20 0.13
N LEU A 186 5.63 3.10 0.68
CA LEU A 186 6.16 3.09 2.04
C LEU A 186 7.48 3.88 2.11
N PRO A 187 7.75 4.58 3.23
CA PRO A 187 9.02 5.29 3.44
C PRO A 187 10.15 4.27 3.56
N GLY A 188 11.09 4.28 2.61
CA GLY A 188 12.26 3.39 2.60
C GLY A 188 13.48 3.94 3.32
#